data_AF-A0A5C1MDT4-F1
#
_entry.id   AF-A0A5C1MDT4-F1
#
_cell.length_a   1.000
_cell.length_b   1.000
_cell.length_c   1.000
_cell.angle_alpha   90.00
_cell.angle_beta   90.00
_cell.angle_gamma   90.00
#
_symmetry.space_group_name_H-M   'P 1'
#
loop_
_entity.id
_entity.type
_entity.pdbx_description
1 polymer ?
#
loop_
_entity_poly.entity_id
_entity_poly.type
_entity_poly.pdbx_seq_one_letter_code
_entity_poly.pdbx_strand_id
1 'polypeptide(L)'
;MECKEEIRRYFDELIALGELVLATKQSPDTPAIGDFVLEPRITYVWVTHVQNLLVKVFGAESAYYENFSYLIGRELTFMPMLRAQELLKSARDSFLPESSVQGYQT
;
A
#
# COMPACT_ATOMS: atom_id res chain seq x y z
N MET A 1 -9.01 16.19 -15.81
CA MET A 1 -9.23 14.74 -16.03
C MET A 1 -7.91 13.98 -15.93
N GLU A 2 -6.81 14.56 -16.42
CA GLU A 2 -5.43 14.04 -16.33
C GLU A 2 -4.96 13.64 -14.92
N CYS A 3 -5.29 14.43 -13.88
CA CYS A 3 -4.83 14.17 -12.51
C CYS A 3 -5.33 12.82 -11.91
N LYS A 4 -6.53 12.35 -12.28
CA LYS A 4 -7.07 11.08 -11.75
C LYS A 4 -6.39 9.87 -12.38
N GLU A 5 -6.07 9.94 -13.67
CA GLU A 5 -5.35 8.88 -14.39
C GLU A 5 -3.91 8.77 -13.92
N GLU A 6 -3.26 9.91 -13.64
CA GLU A 6 -1.92 9.93 -13.05
C GLU A 6 -1.89 9.32 -11.64
N ILE A 7 -2.86 9.68 -10.79
CA ILE A 7 -2.97 9.10 -9.44
C ILE A 7 -3.24 7.59 -9.53
N ARG A 8 -4.10 7.15 -10.46
CA ARG A 8 -4.36 5.74 -10.71
C ARG A 8 -3.07 5.00 -11.08
N ARG A 9 -2.32 5.52 -12.06
CA ARG A 9 -1.05 4.94 -12.47
C ARG A 9 -0.09 4.85 -11.28
N TYR A 10 -0.05 5.88 -10.44
CA TYR A 10 0.82 5.88 -9.27
C TYR A 10 0.41 4.86 -8.20
N PHE A 11 -0.89 4.61 -7.99
CA PHE A 11 -1.34 3.48 -7.17
C PHE A 11 -0.87 2.14 -7.76
N ASP A 12 -1.06 1.92 -9.06
CA ASP A 12 -0.70 0.65 -9.71
C ASP A 12 0.82 0.42 -9.68
N GLU A 13 1.63 1.45 -9.89
CA GLU A 13 3.09 1.42 -9.73
C GLU A 13 3.51 1.04 -8.30
N LEU A 14 2.88 1.64 -7.29
CA LEU A 14 3.19 1.35 -5.89
C LEU A 14 2.68 -0.02 -5.44
N ILE A 15 1.58 -0.50 -6.00
CA ILE A 15 1.11 -1.87 -5.80
C ILE A 15 2.14 -2.85 -6.39
N ALA A 16 2.59 -2.64 -7.63
CA ALA A 16 3.62 -3.48 -8.23
C ALA A 16 4.94 -3.46 -7.42
N LEU A 17 5.36 -2.28 -6.94
CA LEU A 17 6.53 -2.16 -6.07
C LEU A 17 6.35 -2.91 -4.74
N GLY A 18 5.16 -2.85 -4.13
CA GLY A 18 4.86 -3.60 -2.90
C GLY A 18 4.92 -5.11 -3.10
N GLU A 19 4.56 -5.62 -4.28
CA GLU A 19 4.73 -7.05 -4.61
C GLU A 19 6.22 -7.43 -4.71
N LEU A 20 7.06 -6.56 -5.26
CA LEU A 20 8.52 -6.76 -5.26
C LEU A 20 9.10 -6.73 -3.84
N VAL A 21 8.64 -5.81 -2.98
CA VAL A 21 9.01 -5.77 -1.55
C VAL A 21 8.70 -7.11 -0.91
N LEU A 22 7.45 -7.59 -1.02
CA LEU A 22 7.03 -8.86 -0.42
C LEU A 22 7.80 -10.08 -0.96
N ALA A 23 8.26 -10.02 -2.21
CA ALA A 23 9.10 -11.06 -2.80
C ALA A 23 10.51 -11.13 -2.21
N THR A 24 10.98 -10.07 -1.52
CA THR A 24 12.28 -10.07 -0.82
C THR A 24 12.27 -10.79 0.53
N LYS A 25 11.15 -11.45 0.87
CA LYS A 25 10.96 -12.24 2.08
C LYS A 25 12.13 -13.20 2.34
N GLN A 26 12.74 -13.05 3.51
CA GLN A 26 13.85 -13.87 3.98
C GLN A 26 13.55 -14.38 5.40
N SER A 27 14.05 -15.58 5.71
CA SER A 27 14.01 -16.10 7.08
C SER A 27 14.92 -15.25 7.97
N PRO A 28 14.52 -14.94 9.21
CA PRO A 28 15.38 -14.24 10.14
C PRO A 28 16.62 -15.08 10.48
N ASP A 29 17.79 -14.43 10.62
CA ASP A 29 19.08 -15.07 10.93
C ASP A 29 19.09 -15.78 12.29
N THR A 30 18.22 -15.35 13.20
CA THR A 30 18.04 -15.98 14.51
C THR A 30 16.68 -16.69 14.53
N PRO A 31 16.59 -17.99 14.85
CA PRO A 31 15.33 -18.74 14.87
C PRO A 31 14.40 -18.37 16.03
N ALA A 32 14.50 -17.14 16.55
CA ALA A 32 13.61 -16.63 17.58
C ALA A 32 12.24 -16.29 16.98
N ILE A 33 11.19 -16.59 17.75
CA ILE A 33 9.78 -16.29 17.49
C ILE A 33 9.65 -14.88 16.87
N GLY A 34 9.41 -14.82 15.57
CA GLY A 34 9.43 -13.57 14.81
C GLY A 34 8.93 -13.78 13.38
N ASP A 35 8.46 -12.70 12.78
CA ASP A 35 7.99 -12.68 11.40
C ASP A 35 9.17 -12.67 10.40
N PHE A 36 8.90 -12.89 9.11
CA PHE A 36 9.93 -12.83 8.08
C PHE A 36 10.43 -11.41 7.89
N VAL A 37 11.72 -11.31 7.60
CA VAL A 37 12.37 -10.04 7.28
C VAL A 37 12.24 -9.75 5.79
N LEU A 38 12.26 -8.47 5.45
CA LEU A 38 12.24 -7.97 4.08
C LEU A 38 13.54 -7.22 3.79
N GLU A 39 13.89 -7.05 2.53
CA GLU A 39 15.03 -6.23 2.16
C GLU A 39 14.74 -4.78 2.59
N PRO A 40 15.54 -4.19 3.52
CA PRO A 40 15.17 -2.93 4.13
C PRO A 40 15.08 -1.77 3.14
N ARG A 41 16.01 -1.66 2.17
CA ARG A 41 16.11 -0.48 1.30
C ARG A 41 14.87 -0.31 0.43
N ILE A 42 14.44 -1.36 -0.26
CA ILE A 42 13.25 -1.31 -1.11
C ILE A 42 11.98 -1.13 -0.27
N THR A 43 11.95 -1.71 0.94
CA THR A 43 10.81 -1.57 1.86
C THR A 43 10.62 -0.12 2.32
N TYR A 44 11.69 0.56 2.76
CA TYR A 44 11.61 1.97 3.17
C TYR A 44 11.20 2.90 2.04
N VAL A 45 11.73 2.66 0.83
CA VAL A 45 11.36 3.44 -0.36
C VAL A 45 9.86 3.28 -0.65
N TRP A 46 9.37 2.05 -0.68
CA TRP A 46 7.95 1.78 -0.92
C TRP A 46 7.05 2.44 0.13
N VAL A 47 7.34 2.25 1.42
CA VAL A 47 6.59 2.84 2.54
C VAL A 47 6.50 4.37 2.40
N THR A 48 7.63 5.02 2.13
CA THR A 48 7.70 6.48 1.99
C THR A 48 6.81 6.97 0.85
N HIS A 49 6.86 6.32 -0.31
CA HIS A 49 6.03 6.70 -1.45
C HIS A 49 4.55 6.46 -1.20
N VAL A 50 4.19 5.37 -0.54
CA VAL A 50 2.79 5.09 -0.18
C VAL A 50 2.26 6.14 0.80
N GLN A 51 3.00 6.47 1.86
CA GLN A 51 2.59 7.53 2.79
C GLN A 51 2.37 8.87 2.07
N ASN A 52 3.29 9.27 1.18
CA ASN A 52 3.14 10.49 0.41
C ASN A 52 1.91 10.46 -0.50
N LEU A 53 1.64 9.35 -1.18
CA LEU A 53 0.45 9.19 -2.00
C LEU A 53 -0.83 9.29 -1.14
N LEU A 54 -0.89 8.57 -0.03
CA LEU A 54 -2.08 8.55 0.83
C LEU A 54 -2.39 9.92 1.44
N VAL A 55 -1.37 10.65 1.91
CA VAL A 55 -1.54 12.05 2.36
C VAL A 55 -2.05 12.93 1.24
N LYS A 56 -1.48 12.81 0.04
CA LYS A 56 -1.86 13.64 -1.11
C LYS A 56 -3.30 13.38 -1.58
N VAL A 57 -3.75 12.12 -1.53
CA VAL A 57 -5.06 11.72 -2.08
C VAL A 57 -6.18 11.81 -1.04
N PHE A 58 -5.92 11.34 0.19
CA PHE A 58 -6.94 11.21 1.22
C PHE A 58 -6.74 12.18 2.41
N GLY A 59 -5.54 12.74 2.56
CA GLY A 59 -5.17 13.54 3.72
C GLY A 59 -4.58 12.71 4.86
N ALA A 60 -3.83 13.38 5.74
CA ALA A 60 -3.15 12.75 6.89
C ALA A 60 -4.11 12.27 7.99
N GLU A 61 -5.33 12.83 8.06
CA GLU A 61 -6.37 12.37 9.01
C GLU A 61 -7.26 11.27 8.41
N SER A 62 -6.91 10.74 7.23
CA SER A 62 -7.68 9.66 6.63
C SER A 62 -7.42 8.32 7.32
N ALA A 63 -8.47 7.51 7.46
CA ALA A 63 -8.34 6.15 7.98
C ALA A 63 -7.32 5.31 7.17
N TYR A 64 -7.17 5.55 5.85
CA TYR A 64 -6.14 4.88 5.05
C TYR A 64 -4.72 5.25 5.50
N TYR A 65 -4.44 6.54 5.68
CA TYR A 65 -3.13 7.00 6.13
C TYR A 65 -2.82 6.54 7.55
N GLU A 66 -3.78 6.68 8.47
CA GLU A 66 -3.61 6.28 9.88
C GLU A 66 -3.37 4.78 10.01
N ASN A 67 -4.19 3.96 9.36
CA ASN A 67 -4.04 2.50 9.41
C ASN A 67 -2.75 2.03 8.73
N PHE A 68 -2.38 2.63 7.59
CA PHE A 68 -1.10 2.32 6.94
C PHE A 68 0.08 2.66 7.87
N SER A 69 0.07 3.86 8.47
CA SER A 69 1.11 4.34 9.37
C SER A 69 1.17 3.51 10.66
N TYR A 70 0.03 3.03 11.16
CA TYR A 70 -0.03 2.10 12.28
C TYR A 70 0.60 0.74 11.95
N LEU A 71 0.35 0.19 10.76
CA LEU A 71 0.92 -1.09 10.33
C LEU A 71 2.44 -1.01 10.22
N ILE A 72 2.96 0.03 9.56
CA ILE A 72 4.40 0.21 9.31
C ILE A 72 5.18 0.75 10.53
N GLY A 73 4.50 1.45 11.46
CA GLY A 73 5.12 2.03 12.66
C GLY A 73 5.46 1.01 13.75
N ARG A 74 4.96 -0.24 13.63
CA ARG A 74 5.29 -1.33 14.55
C ARG A 74 6.60 -1.98 14.15
N GLU A 75 6.63 -2.58 12.97
CA GLU A 75 7.79 -3.25 12.39
C GLU A 75 7.64 -3.31 10.85
N LEU A 76 8.76 -3.25 10.14
CA LEU A 76 8.82 -3.45 8.68
C LEU A 76 9.05 -4.93 8.32
N THR A 77 8.25 -5.81 8.90
CA THR A 77 8.26 -7.26 8.69
C THR A 77 7.18 -7.68 7.70
N PHE A 78 7.22 -8.94 7.25
CA PHE A 78 6.40 -9.44 6.15
C PHE A 78 4.88 -9.29 6.36
N MET A 79 4.34 -9.69 7.50
CA MET A 79 2.91 -9.64 7.79
C MET A 79 2.35 -8.22 7.88
N PRO A 80 2.99 -7.26 8.58
CA PRO A 80 2.60 -5.85 8.49
C PRO A 80 2.64 -5.31 7.06
N MET A 81 3.68 -5.62 6.28
CA MET A 81 3.78 -5.15 4.89
C MET A 81 2.72 -5.78 3.98
N LEU A 82 2.39 -7.06 4.18
CA LEU A 82 1.33 -7.74 3.43
C LEU A 82 -0.02 -7.06 3.66
N ARG A 83 -0.34 -6.76 4.93
CA ARG A 83 -1.58 -6.04 5.29
C ARG A 83 -1.57 -4.60 4.76
N ALA A 84 -0.43 -3.93 4.80
CA ALA A 84 -0.28 -2.58 4.26
C ALA A 84 -0.50 -2.57 2.73
N GLN A 85 -0.05 -3.60 2.02
CA GLN A 85 -0.29 -3.80 0.59
C GLN A 85 -1.77 -4.04 0.27
N GLU A 86 -2.47 -4.85 1.07
CA GLU A 86 -3.93 -5.06 0.92
C GLU A 86 -4.71 -3.76 1.16
N LEU A 87 -4.31 -2.98 2.17
CA LEU A 87 -4.89 -1.67 2.44
C LEU A 87 -4.67 -0.70 1.28
N LEU A 88 -3.48 -0.70 0.66
CA LEU A 88 -3.20 0.12 -0.51
C LEU A 88 -4.09 -0.25 -1.70
N LYS A 89 -4.33 -1.55 -1.94
CA LYS A 89 -5.27 -2.03 -2.97
C LYS A 89 -6.69 -1.53 -2.70
N SER A 90 -7.17 -1.64 -1.45
CA SER A 90 -8.48 -1.10 -1.06
C SER A 90 -8.58 0.43 -1.20
N ALA A 91 -7.51 1.15 -0.88
CA ALA A 91 -7.44 2.60 -1.03
C ALA A 91 -7.56 3.00 -2.51
N ARG A 92 -6.84 2.33 -3.42
CA ARG A 92 -6.97 2.54 -4.86
C ARG A 92 -8.42 2.34 -5.34
N ASP A 93 -9.04 1.23 -4.94
CA ASP A 93 -10.40 0.89 -5.35
C ASP A 93 -11.43 1.90 -4.82
N SER A 94 -11.17 2.49 -3.65
CA SER A 94 -12.04 3.52 -3.06
C SER A 94 -11.83 4.90 -3.66
N PHE A 95 -10.62 5.22 -4.12
CA PHE A 95 -10.36 6.45 -4.90
C PHE A 95 -11.05 6.42 -6.26
N LEU A 96 -11.23 5.22 -6.83
CA LEU A 96 -11.83 4.97 -8.13
C LEU A 96 -13.02 4.01 -7.96
N PRO A 97 -14.14 4.46 -7.36
CA PRO A 97 -15.34 3.63 -7.34
C PRO A 97 -15.63 3.24 -8.79
N GLU A 98 -15.68 1.94 -9.07
CA GLU A 98 -16.00 1.43 -10.41
C GLU A 98 -17.20 2.21 -10.92
N SER A 99 -17.05 2.82 -12.09
CA SER A 99 -18.08 3.61 -12.75
C SER A 99 -19.41 2.90 -12.57
N SER A 100 -20.30 3.54 -11.79
CA SER A 100 -21.68 3.14 -11.62
C SER A 100 -22.22 2.63 -12.95
N VAL A 101 -22.59 1.35 -12.99
CA VAL A 101 -23.21 0.68 -14.12
C VAL A 101 -24.28 1.62 -14.70
N GLN A 102 -23.96 2.25 -15.83
CA GLN A 102 -24.90 2.98 -16.64
C GLN A 102 -25.78 1.93 -17.32
N GLY A 103 -26.88 1.59 -16.66
CA GLY A 103 -27.82 0.55 -17.08
C GLY A 103 -29.24 0.82 -16.60
N TYR A 104 -29.65 2.08 -16.50
CA TYR A 104 -31.07 2.41 -16.65
C TYR A 104 -31.37 2.50 -18.13
N GLN A 105 -31.96 1.45 -18.70
CA GLN A 105 -33.02 1.62 -19.70
C GLN A 105 -34.12 0.60 -19.39
N THR A 106 -35.26 1.20 -19.05
CA THR A 106 -36.62 0.65 -18.94
C THR A 106 -37.06 -0.13 -20.17
#